data_AF-A0A8T3S889-F1
#
_entry.id   AF-A0A8T3S889-F1
#
_cell.length_a   1.000
_cell.length_b   1.000
_cell.length_c   1.000
_cell.angle_alpha   90.00
_cell.angle_beta   90.00
_cell.angle_gamma   90.00
#
_symmetry.space_group_name_H-M   'P 1'
#
loop_
_entity.id
_entity.type
_entity.pdbx_description
1 polymer ?
#
loop_
_entity_poly.entity_id
_entity_poly.type
_entity_poly.pdbx_seq_one_letter_code
_entity_poly.pdbx_strand_id
1 'polypeptide(L)' 'MRIGLAAVGIFVALAGAVWIAQGLELPFAPGSFMTGDRAWVVIGAVAVLLGLVLVGRARGRP' A
#
# COMPACT_ATOMS: atom_id res chain seq x y z
N MET A 1 0.96 -22.07 0.17
CA MET A 1 0.37 -20.71 0.22
C MET A 1 1.36 -19.56 -0.06
N ARG A 2 2.53 -19.78 -0.71
CA ARG A 2 3.50 -18.70 -1.00
C ARG A 2 2.95 -17.65 -1.97
N ILE A 3 2.30 -18.09 -3.04
CA ILE A 3 1.72 -17.20 -4.06
C ILE A 3 0.61 -16.32 -3.45
N GLY A 4 -0.25 -16.90 -2.62
CA GLY A 4 -1.30 -16.15 -1.92
C GLY A 4 -0.73 -15.05 -1.03
N LEU A 5 0.30 -15.34 -0.22
CA LEU A 5 0.94 -14.34 0.64
C LEU A 5 1.60 -13.21 -0.17
N ALA A 6 2.27 -13.57 -1.27
CA ALA A 6 2.88 -12.59 -2.17
C ALA A 6 1.83 -11.70 -2.84
N ALA A 7 0.74 -12.28 -3.35
CA ALA A 7 -0.36 -11.55 -3.96
C ALA A 7 -0.99 -10.55 -2.97
N VAL A 8 -1.32 -11.01 -1.76
CA VAL A 8 -1.85 -10.12 -0.70
C VAL A 8 -0.87 -8.99 -0.40
N GLY A 9 0.41 -9.29 -0.24
CA GLY A 9 1.44 -8.26 0.00
C GLY A 9 1.53 -7.22 -1.10
N ILE A 10 1.45 -7.65 -2.37
CA ILE A 10 1.44 -6.75 -3.53
C ILE A 10 0.20 -5.85 -3.49
N PHE A 11 -0.99 -6.41 -3.31
CA PHE A 11 -2.23 -5.62 -3.26
C PHE A 11 -2.24 -4.60 -2.12
N VAL A 12 -1.78 -4.99 -0.93
CA VAL A 12 -1.68 -4.08 0.22
C VAL A 12 -0.69 -2.95 -0.07
N ALA A 13 0.45 -3.24 -0.70
CA ALA A 13 1.42 -2.22 -1.06
C ALA A 13 0.89 -1.24 -2.12
N LEU A 14 0.20 -1.75 -3.14
CA LEU A 14 -0.40 -0.91 -4.18
C LEU A 14 -1.54 -0.04 -3.61
N ALA A 15 -2.39 -0.60 -2.74
CA ALA A 15 -3.41 0.18 -2.05
C ALA A 15 -2.81 1.31 -1.20
N GLY A 16 -1.73 1.02 -0.46
CA GLY A 16 -1.01 2.03 0.31
C GLY A 16 -0.42 3.15 -0.56
N ALA A 17 0.11 2.82 -1.74
CA ALA A 17 0.59 3.81 -2.70
C ALA A 17 -0.53 4.72 -3.21
N VAL A 18 -1.73 4.18 -3.46
CA VAL A 18 -2.91 4.98 -3.84
C VAL A 18 -3.32 5.92 -2.71
N TRP A 19 -3.33 5.46 -1.46
CA TRP A 19 -3.68 6.31 -0.31
C TRP A 19 -2.67 7.44 -0.09
N ILE A 20 -1.37 7.18 -0.29
CA ILE A 20 -0.35 8.23 -0.30
C ILE A 20 -0.65 9.25 -1.40
N ALA A 21 -0.92 8.79 -2.62
CA ALA A 21 -1.21 9.66 -3.75
C ALA A 21 -2.45 10.53 -3.49
N GLN A 22 -3.50 9.98 -2.87
CA GLN A 22 -4.70 10.72 -2.49
C GLN A 22 -4.42 11.72 -1.36
N GLY A 23 -3.73 11.31 -0.29
CA GLY A 23 -3.40 12.21 0.83
C GLY A 23 -2.46 13.36 0.45
N LEU A 24 -1.65 13.17 -0.60
CA LEU A 24 -0.81 14.22 -1.21
C LEU A 24 -1.54 15.04 -2.28
N GLU A 25 -2.81 14.75 -2.56
CA GLU A 25 -3.60 15.43 -3.60
C GLU A 25 -2.91 15.40 -4.97
N LEU A 26 -2.32 14.24 -5.34
CA LEU A 26 -1.67 14.11 -6.64
C LEU A 26 -2.71 14.20 -7.77
N PRO A 27 -2.39 14.87 -8.89
CA PRO A 27 -3.36 15.21 -9.94
C PRO A 27 -3.95 14.00 -10.69
N PHE A 28 -3.27 12.86 -10.63
CA PHE A 28 -3.72 11.60 -11.23
C PHE A 28 -4.42 10.67 -10.22
N ALA A 29 -4.45 11.05 -8.93
CA ALA A 29 -5.07 10.23 -7.91
C ALA A 29 -6.61 10.35 -8.00
N PRO A 30 -7.35 9.24 -7.86
CA PRO A 30 -8.81 9.29 -7.87
C PRO A 30 -9.33 10.08 -6.67
N GLY A 31 -10.32 10.95 -6.90
CA GLY A 31 -10.97 11.72 -5.82
C GLY A 31 -11.73 10.83 -4.84
N SER A 32 -11.56 11.07 -3.55
CA SER A 32 -12.32 10.41 -2.47
C SER A 32 -12.31 11.24 -1.19
N PHE A 33 -12.87 10.72 -0.10
CA PHE A 33 -12.77 11.32 1.24
C PHE A 33 -11.32 11.37 1.78
N MET A 34 -10.38 10.73 1.11
CA MET A 34 -8.95 10.71 1.47
C MET A 34 -8.17 11.87 0.85
N THR A 35 -8.73 12.52 -0.18
CA THR A 35 -8.01 13.52 -0.99
C THR A 35 -7.66 14.74 -0.15
N GLY A 36 -6.37 15.08 -0.10
CA GLY A 36 -5.84 16.23 0.65
C GLY A 36 -5.69 16.01 2.17
N ASP A 37 -6.04 14.83 2.69
CA ASP A 37 -5.87 14.50 4.11
C ASP A 37 -4.53 13.76 4.36
N ARG A 38 -3.63 14.43 5.08
CA ARG A 38 -2.27 13.94 5.40
C ARG A 38 -2.28 12.67 6.25
N ALA A 39 -3.36 12.35 6.96
CA ALA A 39 -3.47 11.08 7.68
C ALA A 39 -3.30 9.87 6.73
N TRP A 40 -3.80 9.98 5.50
CA TRP A 40 -3.70 8.92 4.49
C TRP A 40 -2.30 8.71 3.95
N VAL A 41 -1.42 9.72 4.02
CA VAL A 41 0.00 9.56 3.70
C VAL A 41 0.66 8.62 4.71
N VAL A 42 0.36 8.80 6.00
CA VAL A 42 0.90 7.95 7.07
C VAL A 42 0.33 6.54 6.99
N ILE A 43 -0.99 6.40 6.86
CA ILE A 43 -1.66 5.10 6.72
C ILE A 43 -1.13 4.36 5.49
N GLY A 44 -1.02 5.04 4.36
CA GLY A 44 -0.49 4.47 3.13
C GLY A 44 0.97 4.05 3.23
N ALA A 45 1.82 4.84 3.90
CA ALA A 45 3.23 4.46 4.14
C ALA A 45 3.33 3.18 4.99
N VAL A 46 2.52 3.07 6.04
CA VAL A 46 2.44 1.84 6.86
C VAL A 46 1.94 0.65 6.02
N ALA A 47 0.91 0.84 5.19
CA ALA A 47 0.40 -0.20 4.32
C ALA A 47 1.45 -0.68 3.30
N VAL A 48 2.19 0.24 2.67
CA VAL A 48 3.30 -0.09 1.76
C VAL A 48 4.34 -0.96 2.49
N LEU A 49 4.79 -0.55 3.67
CA LEU A 49 5.77 -1.30 4.46
C LEU A 49 5.26 -2.70 4.81
N LEU A 50 4.02 -2.84 5.28
CA LEU A 50 3.42 -4.13 5.60
C LEU A 50 3.30 -5.03 4.37
N GLY A 51 2.88 -4.47 3.22
CA GLY A 51 2.80 -5.20 1.96
C GLY A 51 4.15 -5.74 1.52
N LEU A 52 5.20 -4.91 1.57
CA LEU A 52 6.57 -5.33 1.24
C LEU A 52 7.08 -6.42 2.19
N VAL A 53 6.79 -6.32 3.50
CA VAL A 53 7.14 -7.35 4.48
C VAL A 53 6.45 -8.69 4.17
N LEU A 54 5.19 -8.67 3.74
CA LEU A 54 4.47 -9.88 3.31
C LEU A 54 5.09 -10.50 2.07
N VAL A 55 5.45 -9.69 1.07
CA VAL A 55 6.15 -10.16 -0.14
C VAL A 55 7.52 -10.75 0.22
N GLY A 56 8.28 -10.08 1.08
CA GLY A 56 9.59 -10.57 1.55
C GLY A 56 9.47 -11.91 2.27
N ARG A 57 8.47 -12.07 3.16
CA ARG A 57 8.19 -13.35 3.83
C ARG A 57 7.70 -14.45 2.91
N ALA A 58 7.05 -14.11 1.80
CA ALA A 58 6.66 -15.09 0.78
C ALA A 58 7.88 -15.65 0.03
N ARG A 59 8.92 -14.82 -0.14
CA ARG A 59 10.17 -15.16 -0.84
C ARG A 59 11.24 -15.81 0.06
N GLY A 60 11.34 -15.39 1.32
CA GLY A 60 12.44 -15.75 2.23
C GLY A 60 12.23 -17.03 3.05
N ARG A 61 11.15 -17.78 2.86
CA ARG A 61 10.98 -19.10 3.48
C ARG A 61 11.52 -20.15 2.50
N PRO A 62 12.61 -20.89 2.79
CA PRO A 62 12.95 -22.11 2.05
C PRO A 62 11.85 -23.17 2.17
#